data_AF-A0A166A154-F1
#
_entry.id   AF-A0A166A154-F1
#
_cell.length_a   1.000
_cell.length_b   1.000
_cell.length_c   1.000
_cell.angle_alpha   90.00
_cell.angle_beta   90.00
_cell.angle_gamma   90.00
#
_symmetry.space_group_name_H-M   'P 1'
#
loop_
_entity.id
_entity.type
_entity.pdbx_description
1 polymer ?
#
loop_
_entity_poly.entity_id
_entity_poly.type
_entity_poly.pdbx_seq_one_letter_code
_entity_poly.pdbx_strand_id
1 'polypeptide(L)'
;MSWGAARGIVADDLHWAHSLNEEHALELSPLSPDGFSELIEKAIYVRVAGHEAGLLVAYDQSGEYFSINFKWFCSKYDNFLYVDRIVI
;
A
#
# COMPACT_ATOMS: atom_id res chain seq x y z
N MET A 1 -15.28 -21.01 0.91
CA MET A 1 -13.87 -20.61 0.75
C MET A 1 -13.53 -19.70 1.91
N SER A 2 -12.61 -20.12 2.78
CA SER A 2 -12.06 -19.23 3.80
C SER A 2 -10.94 -18.44 3.12
N TRP A 3 -11.16 -17.14 2.97
CA TRP A 3 -10.06 -16.22 2.71
C TRP A 3 -9.20 -16.26 3.97
N GLY A 4 -7.95 -16.71 3.86
CA GLY A 4 -7.03 -16.67 4.98
C GLY A 4 -6.97 -15.25 5.55
N ALA A 5 -6.77 -15.11 6.86
CA ALA A 5 -6.64 -13.80 7.48
C ALA A 5 -5.53 -12.97 6.79
N ALA A 6 -5.75 -11.65 6.66
CA ALA A 6 -4.74 -10.77 6.12
C ALA A 6 -3.44 -10.86 6.95
N ARG A 7 -2.30 -10.98 6.28
CA ARG A 7 -0.98 -11.15 6.91
C ARG A 7 -0.03 -10.04 6.48
N GLY A 8 1.09 -9.89 7.20
CA GLY A 8 2.18 -9.02 6.77
C GLY A 8 2.69 -9.43 5.39
N ILE A 9 3.10 -8.43 4.61
CA ILE A 9 3.78 -8.63 3.33
C ILE A 9 5.17 -9.24 3.57
N VAL A 10 5.61 -10.10 2.65
CA VAL A 10 7.00 -10.62 2.58
C VAL A 10 7.57 -10.37 1.19
N ALA A 11 8.88 -10.55 1.01
CA ALA A 11 9.57 -10.28 -0.26
C ALA A 11 8.94 -11.04 -1.46
N ASP A 12 8.52 -12.28 -1.25
CA ASP A 12 7.87 -13.11 -2.28
C ASP A 12 6.53 -12.52 -2.77
N ASP A 13 5.92 -11.61 -2.00
CA ASP A 13 4.66 -10.98 -2.39
C ASP A 13 4.83 -9.81 -3.36
N LEU A 14 6.02 -9.20 -3.42
CA LEU A 14 6.22 -7.93 -4.12
C LEU A 14 5.86 -8.02 -5.60
N HIS A 15 6.18 -9.13 -6.25
CA HIS A 15 5.93 -9.31 -7.68
C HIS A 15 4.43 -9.37 -8.02
N TRP A 16 3.66 -10.20 -7.32
CA TRP A 16 2.22 -10.31 -7.59
C TRP A 16 1.47 -9.06 -7.11
N ALA A 17 1.88 -8.47 -5.99
CA ALA A 17 1.26 -7.25 -5.48
C ALA A 17 1.52 -6.04 -6.40
N HIS A 18 2.70 -5.98 -7.03
CA HIS A 18 2.99 -5.01 -8.09
C HIS A 18 2.14 -5.28 -9.34
N SER A 19 1.98 -6.53 -9.75
CA SER A 19 1.12 -6.89 -10.88
C SER A 19 -0.33 -6.45 -10.63
N LEU A 20 -0.86 -6.70 -9.43
CA LEU A 20 -2.18 -6.24 -9.01
C LEU A 20 -2.29 -4.71 -9.01
N ASN A 21 -1.23 -3.99 -8.63
CA ASN A 21 -1.19 -2.54 -8.76
C ASN A 21 -1.33 -2.09 -10.22
N GLU A 22 -0.56 -2.70 -11.13
CA GLU A 22 -0.55 -2.33 -12.54
C GLU A 22 -1.86 -2.68 -13.25
N GLU A 23 -2.53 -3.77 -12.86
CA GLU A 23 -3.88 -4.11 -13.31
C GLU A 23 -4.91 -3.02 -12.94
N HIS A 24 -4.66 -2.30 -11.83
CA HIS A 24 -5.47 -1.19 -11.32
C HIS A 24 -4.75 0.16 -11.40
N ALA A 25 -3.82 0.33 -12.36
CA ALA A 25 -2.98 1.53 -12.46
C ALA A 25 -3.78 2.82 -12.72
N LEU A 26 -4.99 2.72 -13.29
CA LEU A 26 -5.86 3.87 -13.50
C LEU A 26 -6.25 4.53 -12.18
N GLU A 27 -6.51 3.73 -11.15
CA GLU A 27 -6.89 4.19 -9.82
C GLU A 27 -5.67 4.40 -8.91
N LEU A 28 -4.65 3.56 -9.05
CA LEU A 28 -3.52 3.48 -8.11
C LEU A 28 -2.25 4.20 -8.56
N SER A 29 -2.26 4.72 -9.79
CA SER A 29 -1.09 5.17 -10.54
C SER A 29 -0.11 4.04 -10.90
N PRO A 30 0.47 4.07 -12.10
CA PRO A 30 1.46 3.08 -12.51
C PRO A 30 2.78 3.26 -11.74
N LEU A 31 3.46 2.16 -11.47
CA LEU A 31 4.76 2.12 -10.78
C LEU A 31 5.71 1.15 -11.48
N SER A 32 7.00 1.46 -11.46
CA SER A 32 8.02 0.45 -11.75
C SER A 32 8.12 -0.55 -10.59
N PRO A 33 8.68 -1.76 -10.80
CA PRO A 33 8.93 -2.71 -9.71
C PRO A 33 9.75 -2.10 -8.55
N ASP A 34 10.76 -1.31 -8.88
CA ASP A 34 11.58 -0.61 -7.88
C ASP A 34 10.78 0.46 -7.13
N GLY A 35 9.96 1.23 -7.85
CA GLY A 35 9.11 2.26 -7.25
C GLY A 35 8.02 1.67 -6.36
N PHE A 36 7.48 0.51 -6.73
CA PHE A 36 6.55 -0.23 -5.87
C PHE A 36 7.25 -0.77 -4.62
N SER A 37 8.47 -1.31 -4.76
CA SER A 37 9.27 -1.77 -3.61
C SER A 37 9.56 -0.62 -2.63
N GLU A 38 9.98 0.55 -3.15
CA GLU A 38 10.21 1.76 -2.34
C GLU A 38 8.91 2.24 -1.64
N LEU A 39 7.77 2.15 -2.34
CA LEU A 39 6.45 2.48 -1.76
C LEU A 39 6.15 1.59 -0.56
N ILE A 40 6.38 0.27 -0.68
CA ILE A 40 6.17 -0.71 0.39
C ILE A 40 7.15 -0.49 1.55
N GLU A 41 8.43 -0.23 1.26
CA GLU A 41 9.47 -0.01 2.28
C GLU A 41 9.17 1.21 3.17
N LYS A 42 8.59 2.27 2.60
CA LYS A 42 8.23 3.50 3.33
C LYS A 42 6.97 3.36 4.17
N ALA A 43 6.16 2.33 3.95
CA ALA A 43 4.88 2.17 4.61
C ALA A 43 5.04 1.58 6.02
N ILE A 44 4.29 2.12 6.99
CA ILE A 44 4.30 1.61 8.36
C ILE A 44 3.40 0.38 8.53
N TYR A 45 2.45 0.21 7.60
CA TYR A 45 1.49 -0.88 7.64
C TYR A 45 1.19 -1.40 6.24
N VAL A 46 1.63 -2.63 5.99
CA VAL A 46 1.34 -3.35 4.74
C VAL A 46 0.74 -4.71 5.06
N ARG A 47 -0.37 -5.03 4.39
CA ARG A 47 -1.02 -6.33 4.51
C ARG A 47 -1.41 -6.87 3.15
N VAL A 48 -1.34 -8.20 3.04
CA VAL A 48 -1.81 -8.96 1.89
C VAL A 48 -2.88 -9.95 2.30
N ALA A 49 -3.86 -10.18 1.43
CA ALA A 49 -4.87 -11.23 1.58
C ALA A 49 -4.37 -12.57 1.03
N GLY A 50 -4.87 -13.69 1.57
CA GLY A 50 -4.52 -15.02 1.07
C GLY A 50 -4.92 -15.23 -0.41
N HIS A 51 -4.20 -16.12 -1.10
CA HIS A 51 -4.33 -16.36 -2.54
C HIS A 51 -4.09 -15.12 -3.42
N GLU A 52 -3.15 -14.25 -3.05
CA GLU A 52 -2.75 -13.08 -3.87
C GLU A 52 -3.93 -12.14 -4.17
N ALA A 53 -4.94 -12.16 -3.30
CA ALA A 53 -6.25 -11.56 -3.55
C ALA A 53 -6.39 -10.13 -3.03
N GLY A 54 -5.28 -9.47 -2.67
CA GLY A 54 -5.37 -8.09 -2.26
C GLY A 54 -4.20 -7.53 -1.47
N LEU A 55 -4.08 -6.21 -1.53
CA LEU A 55 -3.03 -5.41 -0.92
C LEU A 55 -3.64 -4.20 -0.20
N LEU A 56 -3.13 -3.91 0.99
CA LEU A 56 -3.41 -2.71 1.77
C LEU A 56 -2.09 -2.05 2.16
N VAL A 57 -1.94 -0.75 1.87
CA VAL A 57 -0.77 0.06 2.24
C VAL A 57 -1.20 1.30 3.00
N ALA A 58 -0.55 1.57 4.13
CA ALA A 58 -0.79 2.78 4.91
C ALA A 58 0.49 3.37 5.53
N TYR A 59 0.44 4.69 5.73
CA TYR A 59 1.50 5.53 6.29
C TYR A 59 1.00 6.22 7.55
N ASP A 60 1.87 6.43 8.53
CA ASP A 60 1.58 7.34 9.64
C ASP A 60 1.97 8.78 9.31
N GLN A 61 1.77 9.71 10.24
CA GLN A 61 2.10 11.13 10.08
C GLN A 61 3.59 11.43 9.83
N SER A 62 4.49 10.46 10.04
CA SER A 62 5.92 10.59 9.79
C SER A 62 6.36 10.07 8.42
N GLY A 63 5.44 9.46 7.67
CA GLY A 63 5.73 8.83 6.38
C GLY A 63 6.30 9.80 5.34
N GLU A 64 7.29 9.33 4.60
CA GLU A 64 7.89 10.03 3.45
C GLU A 64 7.05 9.87 2.17
N TYR A 65 5.72 10.00 2.31
CA TYR A 65 4.77 9.93 1.22
C TYR A 65 4.22 11.34 0.95
N PHE A 66 4.16 11.77 -0.31
CA PHE A 66 3.95 13.20 -0.61
C PHE A 66 2.79 13.49 -1.58
N SER A 67 1.67 12.78 -1.44
CA SER A 67 0.43 13.17 -2.13
C SER A 67 -0.19 14.43 -1.51
N ILE A 68 -0.99 15.17 -2.29
CA ILE A 68 -1.70 16.36 -1.80
C ILE A 68 -2.66 16.01 -0.65
N ASN A 69 -3.28 14.83 -0.72
CA ASN A 69 -4.20 14.33 0.29
C ASN A 69 -3.46 14.01 1.58
N PHE A 70 -2.33 13.30 1.50
CA PHE A 70 -1.53 13.00 2.69
C PHE A 70 -1.04 14.28 3.38
N LYS A 71 -0.54 15.26 2.61
CA LYS A 71 -0.14 16.58 3.14
C LYS A 71 -1.29 17.31 3.82
N TRP A 72 -2.51 17.20 3.28
CA TRP A 72 -3.69 17.76 3.94
C TRP A 72 -3.94 17.08 5.29
N PHE A 73 -3.85 15.75 5.38
CA PHE A 73 -3.97 15.03 6.66
C PHE A 73 -2.90 15.46 7.68
N CYS A 74 -1.63 15.55 7.27
CA CYS A 74 -0.54 16.06 8.11
C CYS A 74 -0.82 17.48 8.65
N SER A 75 -1.55 18.32 7.90
CA SER A 75 -1.89 19.68 8.33
C SER A 75 -3.06 19.75 9.32
N LYS A 76 -3.80 18.66 9.51
CA LYS A 76 -5.05 18.62 10.28
C LYS A 76 -4.98 17.73 11.51
N TYR A 77 -4.13 16.72 11.50
CA TYR A 77 -4.11 15.70 12.52
C TYR A 77 -2.66 15.40 12.94
N ASP A 78 -2.41 15.42 14.25
CA ASP A 78 -1.09 15.15 14.80
C ASP A 78 -0.78 13.63 14.92
N ASN A 79 -1.81 12.78 14.85
CA ASN A 79 -1.69 11.33 14.98
C ASN A 79 -2.76 10.64 14.13
N PHE A 80 -2.34 9.94 13.07
CA PHE A 80 -3.26 9.24 12.17
C PHE A 80 -2.55 8.11 11.43
N LEU A 81 -3.35 7.19 10.89
CA LEU A 81 -2.92 6.23 9.88
C LEU A 81 -3.67 6.55 8.58
N TYR A 82 -2.93 6.88 7.53
CA TYR A 82 -3.47 7.20 6.21
C TYR A 82 -3.37 5.99 5.31
N VAL A 83 -4.53 5.48 4.89
CA VAL A 83 -4.60 4.43 3.88
C VAL A 83 -4.34 5.04 2.51
N ASP A 84 -3.22 4.66 1.90
CA ASP A 84 -2.88 5.11 0.56
C ASP A 84 -3.63 4.32 -0.50
N ARG A 85 -3.61 2.98 -0.39
CA ARG A 85 -4.30 2.10 -1.34
C ARG A 85 -4.84 0.84 -0.67
N ILE A 86 -5.99 0.40 -1.19
CA ILE A 86 -6.57 -0.93 -1.00
C ILE A 86 -6.98 -1.43 -2.38
N VAL A 87 -6.53 -2.63 -2.73
CA VAL A 87 -6.87 -3.28 -4.01
C VAL A 87 -7.09 -4.76 -3.77
N ILE A 88 -8.03 -5.35 -4.53
CA ILE A 88 -8.51 -6.74 -4.44
C ILE A 88 -8.61 -7.28 -5.86
#